data_AF-A0A391NMM9-F1
#
_entry.id   AF-A0A391NMM9-F1
#
_cell.length_a   1.000
_cell.length_b   1.000
_cell.length_c   1.000
_cell.angle_alpha   90.00
_cell.angle_beta   90.00
_cell.angle_gamma   90.00
#
_symmetry.space_group_name_H-M   'P 1'
#
loop_
_entity.id
_entity.type
_entity.pdbx_description
1 polymer ?
#
loop_
_entity_poly.entity_id
_entity_poly.type
_entity_poly.pdbx_seq_one_letter_code
_entity_poly.pdbx_strand_id
1 'polypeptide(L)'
;MWRNGAMHGYGTYSRPNGSKYKGGWTDGMASGPGSSTYTSGDEYYGEWKDGRFNGQGTYVWQSGKVYSGTWVEGLEHGRGRCAYANGDVYRGEWRGGTRSGTGEFTLPNGEKYFGEWKNDLRHGRGRYTMANGDVIEGEWRDGERLRGTQGTINSSEDPVESPVDSPVETEELEGDEVSPPSLLAFPYNQHQRLANATFHVIWKTRHHYHHGSAFSFRHPCIVATGYHVVSKALNKGRSIVFETEDGQRFKPVRHVIDRDHDCALFRLDRPVSGDRVVLRPGRLCRPFRGKETLLAGYPHGYDALLVHKACISGPHPPHGFYLDGSINGGNSGGPIVDAVSGDVLGIVGGHRYLSEELMSFGGTRGDRERDDPRWGKVERMLAKNANCGIGVGRHIEYVDTLYLANHRTLLNE
;
A
#
# COMPACT_ATOMS: atom_id res chain seq x y z
N MET A 1 -1.91 -16.36 24.17
CA MET A 1 -2.02 -16.52 25.64
C MET A 1 -3.46 -16.94 25.95
N TRP A 2 -3.77 -17.53 27.10
CA TRP A 2 -5.16 -17.84 27.48
C TRP A 2 -5.52 -16.98 28.69
N ARG A 3 -6.71 -16.38 28.69
CA ARG A 3 -7.24 -15.58 29.82
C ARG A 3 -8.63 -16.08 30.13
N ASN A 4 -8.89 -16.45 31.38
CA ASN A 4 -10.18 -16.97 31.84
C ASN A 4 -10.74 -18.11 30.97
N GLY A 5 -9.86 -19.02 30.51
CA GLY A 5 -10.26 -20.14 29.64
C GLY A 5 -10.55 -19.77 28.18
N ALA A 6 -10.40 -18.51 27.78
CA ALA A 6 -10.58 -18.03 26.41
C ALA A 6 -9.24 -17.61 25.78
N MET A 7 -9.13 -17.71 24.45
CA MET A 7 -7.95 -17.22 23.73
C MET A 7 -7.82 -15.70 23.89
N HIS A 8 -6.62 -15.23 24.25
CA HIS A 8 -6.36 -13.81 24.48
C HIS A 8 -4.91 -13.44 24.06
N GLY A 9 -4.72 -12.21 23.58
CA GLY A 9 -3.44 -11.75 23.04
C GLY A 9 -3.17 -12.35 21.66
N TYR A 10 -1.90 -12.48 21.25
CA TYR A 10 -1.58 -12.97 19.91
C TYR A 10 -1.46 -14.50 19.85
N GLY A 11 -1.87 -15.11 18.73
CA GLY A 11 -1.74 -16.55 18.52
C GLY A 11 -2.18 -17.04 17.15
N THR A 12 -1.81 -18.29 16.86
CA THR A 12 -2.24 -19.01 15.65
C THR A 12 -3.27 -20.06 16.02
N TYR A 13 -4.38 -20.11 15.29
CA TYR A 13 -5.42 -21.13 15.42
C TYR A 13 -5.61 -21.83 14.08
N SER A 14 -5.42 -23.15 14.08
CA SER A 14 -5.70 -24.00 12.92
C SER A 14 -7.03 -24.71 13.15
N ARG A 15 -8.00 -24.46 12.26
CA ARG A 15 -9.32 -25.10 12.31
C ARG A 15 -9.24 -26.51 11.75
N PRO A 16 -10.12 -27.44 12.19
CA PRO A 16 -10.18 -28.80 11.64
C PRO A 16 -10.42 -28.85 10.13
N ASN A 17 -11.12 -27.86 9.57
CA ASN A 17 -11.35 -27.78 8.13
C ASN A 17 -10.07 -27.45 7.34
N GLY A 18 -8.97 -27.03 7.99
CA GLY A 18 -7.71 -26.64 7.36
C GLY A 18 -7.48 -25.13 7.28
N SER A 19 -8.50 -24.31 7.55
CA SER A 19 -8.35 -22.85 7.60
C SER A 19 -7.49 -22.43 8.78
N LYS A 20 -6.69 -21.39 8.63
CA LYS A 20 -5.80 -20.89 9.68
C LYS A 20 -6.03 -19.43 9.93
N TYR A 21 -5.98 -19.03 11.20
CA TYR A 21 -5.91 -17.63 11.61
C TYR A 21 -4.63 -17.40 12.39
N LYS A 22 -3.93 -16.30 12.13
CA LYS A 22 -2.79 -15.83 12.91
C LYS A 22 -3.01 -14.36 13.22
N GLY A 23 -3.23 -14.02 14.49
CA GLY A 23 -3.60 -12.67 14.84
C GLY A 23 -3.88 -12.46 16.32
N GLY A 24 -4.43 -11.30 16.64
CA GLY A 24 -4.88 -10.96 17.98
C GLY A 24 -6.19 -11.65 18.36
N TRP A 25 -6.35 -11.90 19.65
CA TRP A 25 -7.50 -12.53 20.26
C TRP A 25 -7.95 -11.72 21.46
N THR A 26 -9.25 -11.55 21.61
CA THR A 26 -9.87 -11.01 22.81
C THR A 26 -11.05 -11.89 23.16
N ASP A 27 -10.99 -12.49 24.35
CA ASP A 27 -12.04 -13.32 24.94
C ASP A 27 -12.58 -14.40 23.96
N GLY A 28 -11.65 -15.06 23.28
CA GLY A 28 -11.94 -16.16 22.35
C GLY A 28 -12.29 -15.75 20.93
N MET A 29 -12.42 -14.44 20.65
CA MET A 29 -12.72 -13.91 19.32
C MET A 29 -11.49 -13.27 18.68
N ALA A 30 -11.38 -13.40 17.35
CA ALA A 30 -10.36 -12.69 16.58
C ALA A 30 -10.58 -11.18 16.75
N SER A 31 -9.51 -10.46 17.12
CA SER A 31 -9.58 -9.04 17.46
C SER A 31 -8.25 -8.35 17.19
N GLY A 32 -8.30 -7.13 16.68
CA GLY A 32 -7.16 -6.39 16.21
C GLY A 32 -6.53 -7.00 14.95
N PRO A 33 -5.24 -6.74 14.72
CA PRO A 33 -4.54 -7.20 13.52
C PRO A 33 -4.46 -8.73 13.40
N GLY A 34 -4.71 -9.25 12.20
CA GLY A 34 -4.52 -10.67 11.91
C GLY A 34 -4.65 -11.03 10.44
N SER A 35 -4.22 -12.25 10.11
CA SER A 35 -4.40 -12.87 8.81
C SER A 35 -5.18 -14.18 8.91
N SER A 36 -6.03 -14.43 7.93
CA SER A 36 -6.72 -15.71 7.74
C SER A 36 -6.39 -16.29 6.37
N THR A 37 -6.10 -17.59 6.33
CA THR A 37 -6.14 -18.39 5.11
C THR A 37 -7.31 -19.36 5.19
N TYR A 38 -8.09 -19.42 4.12
CA TYR A 38 -9.30 -20.24 4.03
C TYR A 38 -9.04 -21.45 3.14
N THR A 39 -9.83 -22.50 3.35
CA THR A 39 -9.74 -23.73 2.56
C THR A 39 -10.26 -23.57 1.14
N SER A 40 -11.06 -22.52 0.90
CA SER A 40 -11.39 -22.04 -0.44
C SER A 40 -10.15 -21.53 -1.18
N GLY A 41 -9.03 -21.26 -0.50
CA GLY A 41 -7.89 -20.54 -1.08
C GLY A 41 -8.05 -19.02 -1.02
N ASP A 42 -9.15 -18.52 -0.43
CA ASP A 42 -9.26 -17.11 -0.08
C ASP A 42 -8.29 -16.76 1.05
N GLU A 43 -7.93 -15.49 1.11
CA GLU A 43 -7.06 -14.95 2.15
C GLU A 43 -7.57 -13.59 2.60
N TYR A 44 -7.45 -13.31 3.90
CA TYR A 44 -7.70 -11.99 4.46
C TYR A 44 -6.51 -11.53 5.28
N TYR A 45 -6.17 -10.25 5.13
CA TYR A 45 -5.12 -9.58 5.88
C TYR A 45 -5.65 -8.25 6.37
N GLY A 46 -5.68 -8.02 7.67
CA GLY A 46 -6.16 -6.76 8.18
C GLY A 46 -6.69 -6.87 9.58
N GLU A 47 -7.67 -6.05 9.87
CA GLU A 47 -8.18 -5.89 11.20
C GLU A 47 -9.45 -6.67 11.47
N TRP A 48 -9.52 -7.12 12.72
CA TRP A 48 -10.61 -7.93 13.23
C TRP A 48 -11.24 -7.24 14.43
N LYS A 49 -12.54 -7.39 14.56
CA LYS A 49 -13.28 -7.04 15.77
C LYS A 49 -14.38 -8.05 15.97
N ASP A 50 -14.46 -8.62 17.16
CA ASP A 50 -15.50 -9.60 17.54
C ASP A 50 -15.66 -10.73 16.50
N GLY A 51 -14.54 -11.21 15.96
CA GLY A 51 -14.49 -12.31 14.99
C GLY A 51 -14.80 -11.93 13.54
N ARG A 52 -15.02 -10.64 13.23
CA ARG A 52 -15.35 -10.13 11.88
C ARG A 52 -14.28 -9.17 11.37
N PHE A 53 -14.17 -9.04 10.05
CA PHE A 53 -13.33 -8.00 9.44
C PHE A 53 -13.87 -6.61 9.84
N ASN A 54 -13.02 -5.77 10.39
CA ASN A 54 -13.42 -4.45 10.86
C ASN A 54 -12.19 -3.53 10.95
N GLY A 55 -12.17 -2.41 10.22
CA GLY A 55 -11.00 -1.56 10.03
C GLY A 55 -10.38 -1.73 8.64
N GLN A 56 -9.09 -1.45 8.46
CA GLN A 56 -8.44 -1.69 7.17
C GLN A 56 -8.15 -3.17 6.95
N GLY A 57 -8.31 -3.61 5.72
CA GLY A 57 -7.86 -4.92 5.31
C GLY A 57 -7.93 -5.17 3.82
N THR A 58 -7.23 -6.21 3.41
CA THR A 58 -7.22 -6.74 2.07
C THR A 58 -7.76 -8.16 2.07
N TYR A 59 -8.80 -8.40 1.29
CA TYR A 59 -9.31 -9.73 1.00
C TYR A 59 -8.91 -10.10 -0.42
N VAL A 60 -8.25 -11.25 -0.55
CA VAL A 60 -7.86 -11.87 -1.81
C VAL A 60 -8.75 -13.08 -2.00
N TRP A 61 -9.64 -13.03 -2.99
CA TRP A 61 -10.46 -14.18 -3.34
C TRP A 61 -9.67 -15.11 -4.26
N GLN A 62 -9.89 -16.43 -4.12
CA GLN A 62 -9.33 -17.43 -5.03
C GLN A 62 -9.72 -17.16 -6.49
N SER A 63 -10.89 -16.53 -6.71
CA SER A 63 -11.34 -16.13 -8.04
C SER A 63 -10.46 -15.08 -8.73
N GLY A 64 -9.55 -14.43 -7.99
CA GLY A 64 -8.72 -13.33 -8.48
C GLY A 64 -9.28 -11.94 -8.20
N LYS A 65 -10.48 -11.82 -7.62
CA LYS A 65 -10.95 -10.54 -7.04
C LYS A 65 -10.02 -10.18 -5.87
N VAL A 66 -9.67 -8.91 -5.73
CA VAL A 66 -8.93 -8.37 -4.59
C VAL A 66 -9.56 -7.06 -4.16
N TYR A 67 -9.95 -6.96 -2.90
CA TYR A 67 -10.45 -5.73 -2.29
C TYR A 67 -9.47 -5.31 -1.22
N SER A 68 -9.04 -4.05 -1.27
CA SER A 68 -8.20 -3.40 -0.26
C SER A 68 -8.89 -2.11 0.16
N GLY A 69 -9.24 -1.99 1.43
CA GLY A 69 -9.98 -0.84 1.94
C GLY A 69 -10.55 -1.05 3.32
N THR A 70 -11.56 -0.24 3.66
CA THR A 70 -12.19 -0.28 4.98
C THR A 70 -13.24 -1.40 5.04
N TRP A 71 -13.34 -2.04 6.19
CA TRP A 71 -14.30 -3.08 6.50
C TRP A 71 -15.11 -2.69 7.73
N VAL A 72 -16.40 -2.97 7.72
CA VAL A 72 -17.27 -2.84 8.88
C VAL A 72 -18.14 -4.08 8.95
N GLU A 73 -18.05 -4.81 10.07
CA GLU A 73 -18.86 -6.02 10.32
C GLU A 73 -18.75 -7.08 9.21
N GLY A 74 -17.56 -7.23 8.61
CA GLY A 74 -17.30 -8.20 7.55
C GLY A 74 -17.66 -7.73 6.14
N LEU A 75 -18.16 -6.50 5.97
CA LEU A 75 -18.55 -5.95 4.66
C LEU A 75 -17.62 -4.82 4.23
N GLU A 76 -17.37 -4.71 2.91
CA GLU A 76 -16.67 -3.58 2.32
C GLU A 76 -17.38 -2.25 2.68
N HIS A 77 -16.64 -1.27 3.14
CA HIS A 77 -17.16 0.02 3.62
C HIS A 77 -16.15 1.15 3.38
N GLY A 78 -16.60 2.41 3.53
CA GLY A 78 -15.73 3.57 3.47
C GLY A 78 -14.98 3.64 2.13
N ARG A 79 -13.72 4.06 2.15
CA ARG A 79 -12.89 4.08 0.93
C ARG A 79 -12.22 2.72 0.71
N GLY A 80 -12.18 2.30 -0.55
CA GLY A 80 -11.51 1.07 -0.95
C GLY A 80 -11.32 0.93 -2.45
N ARG A 81 -10.44 0.00 -2.80
CA ARG A 81 -10.12 -0.40 -4.17
C ARG A 81 -10.46 -1.86 -4.36
N CYS A 82 -11.24 -2.17 -5.39
CA CYS A 82 -11.53 -3.52 -5.82
C CYS A 82 -10.94 -3.77 -7.21
N ALA A 83 -9.96 -4.66 -7.32
CA ALA A 83 -9.53 -5.23 -8.59
C ALA A 83 -10.30 -6.53 -8.84
N TYR A 84 -10.84 -6.68 -10.05
CA TYR A 84 -11.60 -7.86 -10.46
C TYR A 84 -10.75 -8.78 -11.32
N ALA A 85 -11.14 -10.06 -11.37
CA ALA A 85 -10.40 -11.08 -12.12
C ALA A 85 -10.34 -10.81 -13.63
N ASN A 86 -11.31 -10.06 -14.17
CA ASN A 86 -11.33 -9.63 -15.57
C ASN A 86 -10.42 -8.41 -15.85
N GLY A 87 -9.75 -7.89 -14.84
CA GLY A 87 -8.87 -6.72 -14.93
C GLY A 87 -9.57 -5.38 -14.70
N ASP A 88 -10.89 -5.37 -14.48
CA ASP A 88 -11.59 -4.16 -14.08
C ASP A 88 -11.09 -3.69 -12.71
N VAL A 89 -11.11 -2.38 -12.48
CA VAL A 89 -10.70 -1.79 -11.21
C VAL A 89 -11.70 -0.73 -10.80
N TYR A 90 -12.28 -0.89 -9.60
CA TYR A 90 -13.01 0.16 -8.92
C TYR A 90 -12.14 0.79 -7.83
N ARG A 91 -12.17 2.12 -7.71
CA ARG A 91 -11.60 2.91 -6.61
C ARG A 91 -12.64 3.92 -6.17
N GLY A 92 -13.02 3.91 -4.91
CA GLY A 92 -14.02 4.86 -4.44
C GLY A 92 -14.63 4.47 -3.12
N GLU A 93 -15.81 5.00 -2.89
CA GLU A 93 -16.58 4.78 -1.69
C GLU A 93 -17.40 3.46 -1.76
N TRP A 94 -17.59 2.84 -0.60
CA TRP A 94 -18.26 1.57 -0.39
C TRP A 94 -19.21 1.69 0.79
N ARG A 95 -20.37 1.06 0.69
CA ARG A 95 -21.32 0.97 1.79
C ARG A 95 -21.97 -0.40 1.81
N GLY A 96 -21.65 -1.18 2.84
CA GLY A 96 -22.29 -2.47 3.10
C GLY A 96 -22.08 -3.48 1.97
N GLY A 97 -20.86 -3.56 1.43
CA GLY A 97 -20.50 -4.50 0.37
C GLY A 97 -20.77 -4.02 -1.05
N THR A 98 -21.33 -2.82 -1.23
CA THR A 98 -21.68 -2.27 -2.56
C THR A 98 -20.96 -0.96 -2.83
N ARG A 99 -20.62 -0.69 -4.10
CA ARG A 99 -20.10 0.61 -4.53
C ARG A 99 -21.16 1.68 -4.30
N SER A 100 -20.78 2.77 -3.65
CA SER A 100 -21.67 3.87 -3.25
C SER A 100 -20.87 5.17 -3.17
N GLY A 101 -21.49 6.35 -3.22
CA GLY A 101 -20.75 7.62 -3.13
C GLY A 101 -19.92 7.89 -4.39
N THR A 102 -18.78 8.56 -4.28
CA THR A 102 -17.95 8.90 -5.45
C THR A 102 -16.93 7.80 -5.74
N GLY A 103 -16.73 7.45 -7.02
CA GLY A 103 -15.68 6.50 -7.41
C GLY A 103 -15.34 6.47 -8.90
N GLU A 104 -14.16 5.95 -9.19
CA GLU A 104 -13.65 5.64 -10.52
C GLU A 104 -13.74 4.13 -10.80
N PHE A 105 -14.29 3.76 -11.95
CA PHE A 105 -14.27 2.40 -12.48
C PHE A 105 -13.52 2.38 -13.80
N THR A 106 -12.46 1.61 -13.88
CA THR A 106 -11.54 1.54 -15.02
C THR A 106 -11.56 0.14 -15.62
N LEU A 107 -11.76 0.07 -16.93
CA LEU A 107 -11.71 -1.15 -17.73
C LEU A 107 -10.28 -1.43 -18.21
N PRO A 108 -9.93 -2.70 -18.50
CA PRO A 108 -8.60 -3.08 -19.02
C PRO A 108 -8.19 -2.36 -20.31
N ASN A 109 -9.17 -1.96 -21.13
CA ASN A 109 -8.94 -1.25 -22.38
C ASN A 109 -8.67 0.26 -22.20
N GLY A 110 -8.65 0.75 -20.95
CA GLY A 110 -8.38 2.15 -20.60
C GLY A 110 -9.62 3.03 -20.53
N GLU A 111 -10.80 2.51 -20.87
CA GLU A 111 -12.07 3.22 -20.62
C GLU A 111 -12.27 3.40 -19.11
N LYS A 112 -12.83 4.53 -18.72
CA LYS A 112 -13.08 4.83 -17.30
C LYS A 112 -14.33 5.63 -17.09
N TYR A 113 -15.00 5.36 -15.98
CA TYR A 113 -16.10 6.18 -15.46
C TYR A 113 -15.67 6.76 -14.12
N PHE A 114 -15.78 8.07 -13.96
CA PHE A 114 -15.66 8.75 -12.66
C PHE A 114 -16.98 9.43 -12.35
N GLY A 115 -17.58 9.18 -11.19
CA GLY A 115 -18.86 9.79 -10.83
C GLY A 115 -19.47 9.20 -9.58
N GLU A 116 -20.75 9.47 -9.37
CA GLU A 116 -21.49 8.94 -8.23
C GLU A 116 -21.97 7.50 -8.47
N TRP A 117 -22.10 6.76 -7.38
CA TRP A 117 -22.49 5.36 -7.32
C TRP A 117 -23.55 5.16 -6.24
N LYS A 118 -24.48 4.25 -6.49
CA LYS A 118 -25.50 3.84 -5.53
C LYS A 118 -25.81 2.36 -5.75
N ASN A 119 -25.58 1.53 -4.73
CA ASN A 119 -25.87 0.10 -4.76
C ASN A 119 -25.29 -0.59 -6.01
N ASP A 120 -23.99 -0.40 -6.26
CA ASP A 120 -23.25 -0.93 -7.42
C ASP A 120 -23.61 -0.37 -8.80
N LEU A 121 -24.51 0.60 -8.87
CA LEU A 121 -24.94 1.24 -10.11
C LEU A 121 -24.41 2.67 -10.20
N ARG A 122 -24.01 3.08 -11.41
CA ARG A 122 -23.71 4.48 -11.71
C ARG A 122 -24.95 5.33 -11.43
N HIS A 123 -24.77 6.44 -10.76
CA HIS A 123 -25.85 7.34 -10.34
C HIS A 123 -25.35 8.79 -10.40
N GLY A 124 -26.26 9.77 -10.35
CA GLY A 124 -25.91 11.19 -10.25
C GLY A 124 -24.97 11.67 -11.35
N ARG A 125 -24.08 12.62 -11.04
CA ARG A 125 -23.14 13.17 -12.01
C ARG A 125 -21.98 12.24 -12.28
N GLY A 126 -21.55 12.21 -13.53
CA GLY A 126 -20.38 11.44 -13.92
C GLY A 126 -19.70 11.90 -15.21
N ARG A 127 -18.51 11.35 -15.42
CA ARG A 127 -17.66 11.54 -16.59
C ARG A 127 -17.20 10.17 -17.06
N TYR A 128 -17.51 9.84 -18.31
CA TYR A 128 -17.03 8.65 -18.99
C TYR A 128 -15.94 9.03 -19.99
N THR A 129 -14.76 8.44 -19.89
CA THR A 129 -13.67 8.57 -20.86
C THR A 129 -13.56 7.28 -21.65
N MET A 130 -13.70 7.38 -22.97
CA MET A 130 -13.57 6.26 -23.91
C MET A 130 -12.10 5.93 -24.17
N ALA A 131 -11.84 4.76 -24.75
CA ALA A 131 -10.48 4.28 -25.04
C ALA A 131 -9.74 5.19 -26.04
N ASN A 132 -10.47 5.88 -26.91
CA ASN A 132 -9.92 6.85 -27.87
C ASN A 132 -9.64 8.23 -27.23
N GLY A 133 -9.98 8.43 -25.96
CA GLY A 133 -9.80 9.69 -25.22
C GLY A 133 -11.04 10.58 -25.17
N ASP A 134 -12.10 10.28 -25.93
CA ASP A 134 -13.32 11.08 -25.92
C ASP A 134 -13.97 11.07 -24.54
N VAL A 135 -14.48 12.23 -24.12
CA VAL A 135 -15.08 12.42 -22.80
C VAL A 135 -16.55 12.77 -22.94
N ILE A 136 -17.39 12.06 -22.18
CA ILE A 136 -18.82 12.30 -22.06
C ILE A 136 -19.16 12.58 -20.60
N GLU A 137 -19.71 13.74 -20.33
CA GLU A 137 -20.29 14.08 -19.02
C GLU A 137 -21.82 14.02 -19.05
N GLY A 138 -22.43 13.83 -17.89
CA GLY A 138 -23.90 13.79 -17.79
C GLY A 138 -24.45 13.38 -16.42
N GLU A 139 -25.71 12.99 -16.42
CA GLU A 139 -26.41 12.43 -15.26
C GLU A 139 -26.75 10.94 -15.50
N TRP A 140 -26.60 10.12 -14.47
CA TRP A 140 -26.88 8.68 -14.47
C TRP A 140 -27.99 8.34 -13.46
N ARG A 141 -28.81 7.36 -13.80
CA ARG A 141 -29.80 6.77 -12.90
C ARG A 141 -29.81 5.26 -13.10
N ASP A 142 -29.58 4.55 -11.99
CA ASP A 142 -29.63 3.09 -11.92
C ASP A 142 -28.80 2.40 -13.02
N GLY A 143 -27.61 2.94 -13.29
CA GLY A 143 -26.66 2.40 -14.26
C GLY A 143 -26.81 2.96 -15.68
N GLU A 144 -27.94 3.62 -15.99
CA GLU A 144 -28.23 4.18 -17.30
C GLU A 144 -27.98 5.68 -17.36
N ARG A 145 -27.42 6.15 -18.48
CA ARG A 145 -27.22 7.58 -18.71
C ARG A 145 -28.54 8.21 -19.15
N LEU A 146 -28.93 9.31 -18.50
CA LEU A 146 -30.12 10.07 -18.87
C LEU A 146 -29.88 10.79 -20.20
N ARG A 147 -30.79 10.64 -21.17
CA ARG A 147 -30.72 11.35 -22.46
C ARG A 147 -31.08 12.82 -22.25
N GLY A 148 -30.20 13.73 -22.66
CA GLY A 148 -30.46 15.19 -22.68
C GLY A 148 -29.45 16.07 -21.94
N THR A 149 -28.57 15.51 -21.11
CA THR A 149 -27.43 16.25 -20.52
C THR A 149 -26.22 16.09 -21.45
N GLN A 150 -25.97 17.04 -22.35
CA GLN A 150 -24.86 16.98 -23.31
C GLN A 150 -23.72 17.93 -22.93
N GLY A 151 -22.51 17.37 -22.98
CA GLY A 151 -21.25 18.05 -23.19
C GLY A 151 -20.23 17.01 -23.67
N THR A 152 -20.17 16.77 -24.98
CA THR A 152 -19.05 16.02 -25.59
C THR A 152 -17.97 17.05 -25.86
N ILE A 153 -16.88 17.01 -25.11
CA ILE A 153 -15.75 17.92 -25.33
C ILE A 153 -14.68 17.12 -26.06
N ASN A 154 -14.51 17.40 -27.35
CA ASN A 154 -13.34 16.92 -28.09
C ASN A 154 -12.12 17.71 -27.57
N SER A 155 -11.12 17.02 -27.05
CA SER A 155 -9.91 17.65 -26.54
C SER A 155 -9.04 18.15 -27.69
N SER A 156 -9.25 19.39 -28.11
CA SER A 156 -8.30 20.13 -28.96
C SER A 156 -8.18 21.61 -28.62
N GLU A 157 -8.48 22.04 -27.40
CA GLU A 157 -8.28 23.42 -26.99
C GLU A 157 -7.67 23.52 -25.59
N ASP A 158 -6.67 24.39 -25.49
CA ASP A 158 -5.83 24.71 -24.35
C ASP A 158 -6.65 25.11 -23.09
N PRO A 159 -6.12 24.90 -21.87
CA PRO A 159 -6.86 25.18 -20.66
C PRO A 159 -7.14 26.68 -20.50
N VAL A 160 -8.42 27.03 -20.52
CA VAL A 160 -8.96 28.34 -20.16
C VAL A 160 -8.73 28.58 -18.66
N GLU A 161 -7.95 29.63 -18.35
CA GLU A 161 -7.78 30.16 -17.00
C GLU A 161 -9.15 30.56 -16.40
N SER A 162 -9.40 30.16 -15.16
CA SER A 162 -10.51 30.67 -14.34
C SER A 162 -9.97 31.61 -13.27
N PRO A 163 -10.77 32.60 -12.83
CA PRO A 163 -10.27 33.85 -12.27
C PRO A 163 -9.82 33.71 -10.82
N VAL A 164 -8.83 34.55 -10.50
CA VAL A 164 -8.14 34.74 -9.24
C VAL A 164 -9.11 35.28 -8.17
N ASP A 165 -9.22 34.58 -7.04
CA ASP A 165 -9.89 35.12 -5.85
C ASP A 165 -8.87 35.75 -4.90
N SER A 166 -9.29 36.84 -4.25
CA SER A 166 -8.46 37.86 -3.59
C SER A 166 -7.92 37.42 -2.20
N PRO A 167 -6.90 38.10 -1.63
CA PRO A 167 -6.06 37.55 -0.57
C PRO A 167 -6.73 37.60 0.81
N VAL A 168 -6.60 36.50 1.56
CA VAL A 168 -6.93 36.46 2.99
C VAL A 168 -5.68 36.86 3.78
N GLU A 169 -5.86 37.86 4.65
CA GLU A 169 -4.85 38.43 5.53
C GLU A 169 -4.24 37.39 6.48
N THR A 170 -2.93 37.52 6.68
CA THR A 170 -2.08 36.73 7.56
C THR A 170 -2.20 37.24 8.99
N GLU A 171 -2.59 36.38 9.94
CA GLU A 171 -2.22 36.55 11.35
C GLU A 171 -1.21 35.48 11.74
N GLU A 172 -0.01 35.94 12.09
CA GLU A 172 1.05 35.19 12.75
C GLU A 172 0.62 34.91 14.20
N LEU A 173 0.66 33.64 14.64
CA LEU A 173 0.60 33.32 16.06
C LEU A 173 1.81 32.45 16.41
N GLU A 174 2.65 33.07 17.25
CA GLU A 174 3.84 32.50 17.87
C GLU A 174 3.50 31.36 18.85
N GLY A 175 4.55 30.59 19.17
CA GLY A 175 4.51 29.28 19.79
C GLY A 175 3.82 29.16 21.15
N ASP A 176 3.25 27.98 21.36
CA ASP A 176 3.26 27.31 22.65
C ASP A 176 3.48 25.80 22.43
N GLU A 177 4.42 25.23 23.19
CA GLU A 177 4.72 23.80 23.22
C GLU A 177 3.50 22.99 23.68
N VAL A 178 2.77 22.42 22.72
CA VAL A 178 1.66 21.51 23.00
C VAL A 178 2.23 20.16 23.47
N SER A 179 2.02 19.85 24.75
CA SER A 179 2.24 18.51 25.32
C SER A 179 1.56 17.42 24.47
N PRO A 180 2.17 16.24 24.27
CA PRO A 180 1.65 15.26 23.33
C PRO A 180 0.27 14.77 23.77
N PRO A 181 -0.72 14.73 22.86
CA PRO A 181 -2.04 14.21 23.19
C PRO A 181 -1.92 12.72 23.56
N SER A 182 -2.63 12.33 24.62
CA SER A 182 -2.75 10.95 25.07
C SER A 182 -3.13 10.01 23.92
N LEU A 183 -2.64 8.76 23.97
CA LEU A 183 -2.86 7.66 23.00
C LEU A 183 -4.34 7.30 22.68
N LEU A 184 -5.32 8.04 23.22
CA LEU A 184 -6.76 7.83 23.06
C LEU A 184 -7.46 8.81 22.09
N ALA A 185 -6.73 9.60 21.31
CA ALA A 185 -7.36 10.61 20.42
C ALA A 185 -6.92 10.54 18.94
N PHE A 186 -6.84 9.33 18.37
CA PHE A 186 -6.88 9.17 16.91
C PHE A 186 -8.06 8.27 16.54
N PRO A 187 -8.95 8.67 15.61
CA PRO A 187 -10.10 7.85 15.20
C PRO A 187 -9.69 6.59 14.43
N TYR A 188 -8.39 6.40 14.18
CA TYR A 188 -7.83 5.34 13.36
C TYR A 188 -6.89 4.45 14.17
N ASN A 189 -7.07 3.14 14.04
CA ASN A 189 -6.10 2.16 14.50
C ASN A 189 -4.78 2.26 13.70
N GLN A 190 -3.76 1.51 14.11
CA GLN A 190 -2.43 1.58 13.47
C GLN A 190 -2.39 1.07 12.02
N HIS A 191 -3.29 0.16 11.61
CA HIS A 191 -3.33 -0.31 10.21
C HIS A 191 -3.85 0.77 9.29
N GLN A 192 -4.95 1.41 9.67
CA GLN A 192 -5.52 2.55 8.97
C GLN A 192 -4.56 3.72 8.92
N ARG A 193 -3.88 4.03 10.03
CA ARG A 193 -2.85 5.09 10.05
C ARG A 193 -1.74 4.81 9.05
N LEU A 194 -1.27 3.57 8.97
CA LEU A 194 -0.22 3.18 8.04
C LEU A 194 -0.70 3.21 6.59
N ALA A 195 -1.92 2.73 6.33
CA ALA A 195 -2.55 2.82 5.01
C ALA A 195 -2.66 4.26 4.53
N ASN A 196 -3.18 5.15 5.38
CA ASN A 196 -3.35 6.58 5.12
C ASN A 196 -2.02 7.34 5.00
N ALA A 197 -0.89 6.71 5.30
CA ALA A 197 0.43 7.27 5.08
C ALA A 197 1.09 6.75 3.79
N THR A 198 0.60 5.66 3.20
CA THR A 198 1.32 4.91 2.16
C THR A 198 0.86 5.30 0.76
N PHE A 199 1.80 5.41 -0.17
CA PHE A 199 1.59 5.81 -1.56
C PHE A 199 2.11 4.74 -2.51
N HIS A 200 1.39 4.56 -3.60
CA HIS A 200 1.82 3.81 -4.76
C HIS A 200 2.74 4.68 -5.61
N VAL A 201 3.98 4.24 -5.81
CA VAL A 201 4.94 4.90 -6.68
C VAL A 201 4.74 4.37 -8.10
N ILE A 202 4.37 5.26 -9.00
CA ILE A 202 4.06 4.92 -10.40
C ILE A 202 4.99 5.69 -11.32
N TRP A 203 5.66 4.96 -12.20
CA TRP A 203 6.35 5.54 -13.36
C TRP A 203 6.33 4.57 -14.54
N LYS A 204 6.42 5.10 -15.76
CA LYS A 204 6.29 4.30 -16.99
C LYS A 204 7.53 4.37 -17.86
N THR A 205 7.85 3.24 -18.48
CA THR A 205 8.66 3.18 -19.70
C THR A 205 7.75 3.08 -20.92
N ARG A 206 8.32 3.03 -22.13
CA ARG A 206 7.55 2.85 -23.37
C ARG A 206 6.77 1.52 -23.41
N HIS A 207 7.16 0.53 -22.59
CA HIS A 207 6.62 -0.83 -22.67
C HIS A 207 6.14 -1.42 -21.32
N HIS A 208 6.46 -0.80 -20.18
CA HIS A 208 6.14 -1.35 -18.85
C HIS A 208 5.85 -0.24 -17.83
N TYR A 209 4.88 -0.49 -16.96
CA TYR A 209 4.68 0.23 -15.71
C TYR A 209 5.60 -0.34 -14.63
N HIS A 210 6.14 0.55 -13.82
CA HIS A 210 6.93 0.21 -12.65
C HIS A 210 6.20 0.69 -11.41
N HIS A 211 6.18 -0.19 -10.41
CA HIS A 211 5.40 -0.10 -9.20
C HIS A 211 6.32 -0.21 -7.99
N GLY A 212 6.01 0.53 -6.94
CA GLY A 212 6.63 0.39 -5.63
C GLY A 212 5.89 1.21 -4.59
N SER A 213 6.46 1.34 -3.41
CA SER A 213 5.81 1.99 -2.26
C SER A 213 6.58 3.21 -1.81
N ALA A 214 5.85 4.18 -1.27
CA ALA A 214 6.39 5.35 -0.58
C ALA A 214 5.48 5.68 0.60
N PHE A 215 5.90 6.60 1.46
CA PHE A 215 5.07 7.06 2.57
C PHE A 215 5.34 8.50 2.97
N SER A 216 4.32 9.18 3.48
CA SER A 216 4.44 10.53 4.05
C SER A 216 5.25 10.50 5.34
N PHE A 217 6.26 11.36 5.43
CA PHE A 217 7.23 11.32 6.52
C PHE A 217 7.60 12.73 6.98
N ARG A 218 7.48 12.99 8.30
CA ARG A 218 7.82 14.23 9.02
C ARG A 218 7.06 15.50 8.64
N HIS A 219 6.67 15.67 7.38
CA HIS A 219 6.01 16.86 6.88
C HIS A 219 4.91 16.48 5.87
N PRO A 220 3.78 17.21 5.81
CA PRO A 220 2.69 16.93 4.86
C PRO A 220 3.09 16.94 3.38
N CYS A 221 4.20 17.60 3.03
CA CYS A 221 4.72 17.61 1.65
C CYS A 221 5.93 16.69 1.44
N ILE A 222 6.34 15.87 2.41
CA ILE A 222 7.52 15.01 2.26
C ILE A 222 7.09 13.56 2.19
N VAL A 223 7.57 12.86 1.17
CA VAL A 223 7.44 11.40 1.05
C VAL A 223 8.82 10.74 0.99
N ALA A 224 8.92 9.58 1.64
CA ALA A 224 10.09 8.72 1.62
C ALA A 224 9.81 7.46 0.81
N THR A 225 10.81 6.96 0.09
CA THR A 225 10.78 5.69 -0.64
C THR A 225 12.20 5.11 -0.74
N GLY A 226 12.31 3.85 -1.18
CA GLY A 226 13.60 3.23 -1.44
C GLY A 226 14.21 3.82 -2.71
N TYR A 227 15.51 4.10 -2.72
CA TYR A 227 16.17 4.63 -3.92
C TYR A 227 16.03 3.65 -5.09
N HIS A 228 16.15 2.34 -4.86
CA HIS A 228 15.98 1.31 -5.89
C HIS A 228 14.61 1.39 -6.61
N VAL A 229 13.54 1.81 -5.93
CA VAL A 229 12.18 1.95 -6.50
C VAL A 229 12.16 3.01 -7.61
N VAL A 230 12.87 4.11 -7.39
CA VAL A 230 12.85 5.31 -8.24
C VAL A 230 14.10 5.47 -9.10
N SER A 231 15.18 4.74 -8.81
CA SER A 231 16.50 4.86 -9.43
C SER A 231 16.44 4.86 -10.96
N LYS A 232 15.72 3.90 -11.55
CA LYS A 232 15.56 3.79 -13.01
C LYS A 232 14.76 4.94 -13.62
N ALA A 233 13.79 5.48 -12.88
CA ALA A 233 13.01 6.63 -13.35
C ALA A 233 13.90 7.88 -13.37
N LEU A 234 14.60 8.15 -12.28
CA LEU A 234 15.48 9.29 -12.12
C LEU A 234 16.63 9.28 -13.14
N ASN A 235 17.32 8.15 -13.27
CA ASN A 235 18.44 8.00 -14.21
C ASN A 235 18.03 8.16 -15.68
N LYS A 236 16.74 7.96 -16.00
CA LYS A 236 16.19 8.09 -17.36
C LYS A 236 15.38 9.38 -17.56
N GLY A 237 15.38 10.30 -16.60
CA GLY A 237 14.61 11.54 -16.66
C GLY A 237 13.10 11.32 -16.79
N ARG A 238 12.56 10.26 -16.17
CA ARG A 238 11.13 9.93 -16.24
C ARG A 238 10.37 10.55 -15.08
N SER A 239 9.14 10.98 -15.36
CA SER A 239 8.24 11.50 -14.34
C SER A 239 7.79 10.38 -13.39
N ILE A 240 7.82 10.69 -12.10
CA ILE A 240 7.33 9.84 -11.00
C ILE A 240 6.02 10.45 -10.50
N VAL A 241 5.05 9.60 -10.18
CA VAL A 241 3.78 9.98 -9.54
C VAL A 241 3.64 9.18 -8.25
N PHE A 242 3.24 9.86 -7.18
CA PHE A 242 2.79 9.21 -5.94
C PHE A 242 1.27 9.20 -5.92
N GLU A 243 0.66 8.03 -5.89
CA GLU A 243 -0.80 7.85 -5.93
C GLU A 243 -1.28 7.21 -4.63
N THR A 244 -2.42 7.66 -4.10
CA THR A 244 -3.07 7.06 -2.94
C THR A 244 -4.07 5.97 -3.36
N GLU A 245 -4.55 5.17 -2.40
CA GLU A 245 -5.58 4.14 -2.63
C GLU A 245 -6.87 4.71 -3.24
N ASP A 246 -7.27 5.91 -2.83
CA ASP A 246 -8.43 6.66 -3.33
C ASP A 246 -8.15 7.44 -4.62
N GLY A 247 -6.94 7.33 -5.19
CA GLY A 247 -6.60 7.87 -6.52
C GLY A 247 -6.07 9.31 -6.55
N GLN A 248 -5.81 9.94 -5.40
CA GLN A 248 -5.14 11.25 -5.38
C GLN A 248 -3.70 11.11 -5.87
N ARG A 249 -3.28 12.00 -6.78
CA ARG A 249 -1.95 11.96 -7.42
C ARG A 249 -1.10 13.16 -7.08
N PHE A 250 0.14 12.94 -6.67
CA PHE A 250 1.10 13.96 -6.28
C PHE A 250 2.35 13.88 -7.16
N LYS A 251 2.90 15.05 -7.51
CA LYS A 251 4.11 15.16 -8.33
C LYS A 251 5.27 15.64 -7.48
N PRO A 252 6.45 15.03 -7.59
CA PRO A 252 7.63 15.55 -6.91
C PRO A 252 8.12 16.85 -7.55
N VAL A 253 8.47 17.84 -6.73
CA VAL A 253 9.10 19.11 -7.15
C VAL A 253 10.59 19.17 -6.82
N ARG A 254 11.03 18.44 -5.79
CA ARG A 254 12.45 18.31 -5.39
C ARG A 254 12.68 16.93 -4.80
N HIS A 255 13.92 16.44 -4.86
CA HIS A 255 14.31 15.19 -4.21
C HIS A 255 15.71 15.26 -3.62
N VAL A 256 15.96 14.41 -2.64
CA VAL A 256 17.28 14.12 -2.04
C VAL A 256 17.46 12.61 -2.05
N ILE A 257 18.66 12.13 -2.39
CA ILE A 257 18.96 10.71 -2.54
C ILE A 257 20.14 10.36 -1.65
N ASP A 258 19.96 9.29 -0.88
CA ASP A 258 21.03 8.59 -0.18
C ASP A 258 21.17 7.20 -0.79
N ARG A 259 22.24 7.03 -1.57
CA ARG A 259 22.50 5.79 -2.31
C ARG A 259 23.04 4.69 -1.41
N ASP A 260 23.79 5.07 -0.38
CA ASP A 260 24.46 4.14 0.52
C ASP A 260 23.44 3.41 1.40
N HIS A 261 22.30 4.07 1.65
CA HIS A 261 21.23 3.54 2.49
C HIS A 261 19.94 3.24 1.73
N ASP A 262 19.99 3.20 0.39
CA ASP A 262 18.85 2.88 -0.46
C ASP A 262 17.60 3.72 -0.16
N CYS A 263 17.76 5.05 -0.09
CA CYS A 263 16.68 5.97 0.28
C CYS A 263 16.57 7.18 -0.64
N ALA A 264 15.33 7.58 -0.89
CA ALA A 264 15.00 8.82 -1.57
C ALA A 264 13.88 9.56 -0.85
N LEU A 265 14.08 10.85 -0.62
CA LEU A 265 13.07 11.77 -0.11
C LEU A 265 12.61 12.68 -1.23
N PHE A 266 11.31 12.93 -1.31
CA PHE A 266 10.71 13.82 -2.29
C PHE A 266 9.85 14.86 -1.60
N ARG A 267 9.96 16.11 -2.06
CA ARG A 267 8.98 17.17 -1.77
C ARG A 267 7.87 17.10 -2.82
N LEU A 268 6.63 16.99 -2.36
CA LEU A 268 5.43 17.02 -3.20
C LEU A 268 5.09 18.46 -3.62
N ASP A 269 4.35 18.56 -4.72
CA ASP A 269 3.79 19.79 -5.28
C ASP A 269 2.79 20.48 -4.33
N ARG A 270 2.16 19.72 -3.45
CA ARG A 270 1.20 20.21 -2.44
C ARG A 270 1.17 19.29 -1.22
N PRO A 271 0.67 19.76 -0.06
CA PRO A 271 0.53 18.91 1.12
C PRO A 271 -0.48 17.80 0.89
N VAL A 272 -0.26 16.65 1.55
CA VAL A 272 -1.29 15.62 1.70
C VAL A 272 -2.51 16.19 2.43
N SER A 273 -3.71 15.75 2.06
CA SER A 273 -4.98 16.33 2.52
C SER A 273 -5.99 15.25 2.94
N GLY A 274 -7.08 15.63 3.59
CA GLY A 274 -8.09 14.69 4.10
C GLY A 274 -7.56 13.85 5.26
N ASP A 275 -7.92 12.57 5.28
CA ASP A 275 -7.57 11.63 6.37
C ASP A 275 -6.12 11.10 6.33
N ARG A 276 -5.28 11.70 5.48
CA ARG A 276 -3.89 11.27 5.25
C ARG A 276 -3.04 11.54 6.48
N VAL A 277 -2.20 10.58 6.82
CA VAL A 277 -1.36 10.60 8.02
C VAL A 277 0.07 10.93 7.64
N VAL A 278 0.76 11.77 8.41
CA VAL A 278 2.20 12.01 8.28
C VAL A 278 2.93 11.22 9.36
N LEU A 279 3.74 10.24 8.95
CA LEU A 279 4.46 9.41 9.92
C LEU A 279 5.63 10.16 10.55
N ARG A 280 5.92 9.79 11.79
CA ARG A 280 6.98 10.41 12.59
C ARG A 280 8.18 9.47 12.70
N PRO A 281 9.40 10.01 12.78
CA PRO A 281 10.59 9.23 13.07
C PRO A 281 10.49 8.65 14.49
N GLY A 282 10.87 7.38 14.67
CA GLY A 282 11.02 6.82 16.01
C GLY A 282 12.10 7.54 16.79
N ARG A 283 11.73 8.23 17.87
CA ARG A 283 12.68 9.03 18.68
C ARG A 283 13.65 8.16 19.49
N LEU A 284 13.29 6.90 19.79
CA LEU A 284 14.06 6.01 20.68
C LEU A 284 13.93 4.51 20.37
N CYS A 285 13.13 4.14 19.37
CA CYS A 285 12.84 2.73 19.12
C CYS A 285 14.03 2.06 18.44
N ARG A 286 14.91 1.40 19.21
CA ARG A 286 15.84 0.43 18.63
C ARG A 286 15.06 -0.82 18.21
N PRO A 287 15.34 -1.40 17.03
CA PRO A 287 14.73 -2.65 16.62
C PRO A 287 15.30 -3.74 17.54
N PHE A 288 14.44 -4.61 18.08
CA PHE A 288 14.88 -5.77 18.84
C PHE A 288 14.07 -6.99 18.43
N ARG A 289 14.69 -8.17 18.53
CA ARG A 289 14.04 -9.43 18.19
C ARG A 289 12.77 -9.63 19.02
N GLY A 290 11.66 -9.98 18.36
CA GLY A 290 10.36 -10.12 19.00
C GLY A 290 9.51 -8.86 18.96
N LYS A 291 10.06 -7.71 18.55
CA LYS A 291 9.27 -6.48 18.41
C LYS A 291 8.24 -6.66 17.29
N GLU A 292 6.98 -6.37 17.64
CA GLU A 292 5.89 -6.35 16.69
C GLU A 292 5.93 -5.08 15.84
N THR A 293 5.77 -5.26 14.54
CA THR A 293 5.86 -4.20 13.55
C THR A 293 4.68 -4.30 12.60
N LEU A 294 4.33 -3.17 12.00
CA LEU A 294 3.46 -3.13 10.83
C LEU A 294 4.27 -2.64 9.65
N LEU A 295 4.01 -3.20 8.48
CA LEU A 295 4.51 -2.69 7.21
C LEU A 295 3.37 -2.54 6.22
N ALA A 296 3.49 -1.55 5.34
CA ALA A 296 2.52 -1.36 4.27
C ALA A 296 3.20 -1.09 2.94
N GLY A 297 2.54 -1.46 1.85
CA GLY A 297 3.03 -1.20 0.51
C GLY A 297 2.21 -1.87 -0.59
N TYR A 298 2.68 -1.73 -1.82
CA TYR A 298 2.05 -2.19 -3.05
C TYR A 298 2.90 -3.31 -3.68
N PRO A 299 2.63 -4.59 -3.38
CA PRO A 299 3.43 -5.73 -3.84
C PRO A 299 3.64 -5.76 -5.35
N HIS A 300 4.76 -6.35 -5.80
CA HIS A 300 5.10 -6.38 -7.21
C HIS A 300 4.04 -7.18 -7.98
N GLY A 301 3.47 -6.55 -9.02
CA GLY A 301 2.39 -7.15 -9.80
C GLY A 301 1.00 -6.94 -9.20
N TYR A 302 0.88 -6.21 -8.09
CA TYR A 302 -0.39 -5.86 -7.46
C TYR A 302 -0.52 -4.34 -7.32
N ASP A 303 -1.66 -3.81 -7.75
CA ASP A 303 -2.03 -2.41 -7.56
C ASP A 303 -2.86 -2.18 -6.28
N ALA A 304 -2.89 -3.16 -5.37
CA ALA A 304 -3.61 -3.13 -4.11
C ALA A 304 -2.65 -2.84 -2.95
N LEU A 305 -3.07 -1.96 -2.06
CA LEU A 305 -2.34 -1.67 -0.83
C LEU A 305 -2.47 -2.85 0.12
N LEU A 306 -1.34 -3.28 0.65
CA LEU A 306 -1.24 -4.33 1.63
C LEU A 306 -0.72 -3.74 2.94
N VAL A 307 -1.35 -4.13 4.05
CA VAL A 307 -0.91 -3.76 5.41
C VAL A 307 -0.78 -5.04 6.20
N HIS A 308 0.42 -5.31 6.71
CA HIS A 308 0.75 -6.56 7.38
C HIS A 308 1.40 -6.34 8.73
N LYS A 309 1.10 -7.24 9.65
CA LYS A 309 1.88 -7.41 10.87
C LYS A 309 3.06 -8.33 10.61
N ALA A 310 4.24 -7.87 11.01
CA ALA A 310 5.46 -8.65 11.01
C ALA A 310 6.12 -8.59 12.40
N CYS A 311 7.08 -9.48 12.62
CA CYS A 311 7.87 -9.49 13.83
C CYS A 311 9.36 -9.38 13.46
N ILE A 312 10.10 -8.57 14.20
CA ILE A 312 11.56 -8.52 14.03
C ILE A 312 12.15 -9.86 14.46
N SER A 313 12.73 -10.62 13.54
CA SER A 313 13.28 -11.95 13.79
C SER A 313 14.75 -11.92 14.23
N GLY A 314 15.48 -10.87 13.88
CA GLY A 314 16.87 -10.67 14.31
C GLY A 314 17.49 -9.39 13.73
N PRO A 315 18.62 -8.91 14.27
CA PRO A 315 19.37 -7.81 13.69
C PRO A 315 20.01 -8.22 12.35
N HIS A 316 20.18 -7.25 11.45
CA HIS A 316 21.01 -7.35 10.26
C HIS A 316 22.09 -6.26 10.32
N PRO A 317 23.30 -6.58 10.80
CA PRO A 317 24.36 -5.59 10.94
C PRO A 317 24.82 -5.03 9.58
N PRO A 318 25.18 -3.74 9.48
CA PRO A 318 25.30 -2.77 10.57
C PRO A 318 24.03 -1.97 10.90
N HIS A 319 23.03 -1.92 10.03
CA HIS A 319 21.93 -0.93 10.17
C HIS A 319 20.50 -1.48 9.97
N GLY A 320 20.33 -2.77 9.70
CA GLY A 320 19.04 -3.38 9.40
C GLY A 320 18.53 -4.39 10.43
N PHE A 321 17.39 -5.00 10.11
CA PHE A 321 16.81 -6.12 10.85
C PHE A 321 15.95 -7.00 9.94
N TYR A 322 15.86 -8.29 10.26
CA TYR A 322 15.00 -9.23 9.55
C TYR A 322 13.56 -9.17 10.07
N LEU A 323 12.59 -9.36 9.17
CA LEU A 323 11.16 -9.40 9.47
C LEU A 323 10.56 -10.75 9.08
N ASP A 324 9.94 -11.42 10.03
CA ASP A 324 9.11 -12.60 9.75
C ASP A 324 7.68 -12.17 9.40
N GLY A 325 7.15 -12.67 8.28
CA GLY A 325 5.82 -12.36 7.77
C GLY A 325 5.73 -11.27 6.69
N SER A 326 6.85 -10.88 6.08
CA SER A 326 6.87 -9.94 4.95
C SER A 326 6.23 -10.55 3.69
N ILE A 327 5.33 -9.81 3.03
CA ILE A 327 4.82 -10.17 1.71
C ILE A 327 5.75 -9.56 0.65
N ASN A 328 6.22 -10.43 -0.25
CA ASN A 328 7.20 -10.22 -1.33
C ASN A 328 7.29 -8.81 -1.94
N GLY A 329 8.51 -8.42 -2.32
CA GLY A 329 8.86 -7.63 -3.51
C GLY A 329 8.36 -6.19 -3.62
N GLY A 330 7.05 -5.93 -3.61
CA GLY A 330 6.54 -4.56 -3.88
C GLY A 330 6.16 -3.75 -2.65
N ASN A 331 6.24 -4.33 -1.45
CA ASN A 331 6.34 -3.50 -0.26
C ASN A 331 7.64 -2.67 -0.23
N SER A 332 8.57 -2.89 -1.19
CA SER A 332 9.74 -2.06 -1.44
C SER A 332 9.44 -0.56 -1.39
N GLY A 333 10.18 0.14 -0.54
CA GLY A 333 10.03 1.57 -0.28
C GLY A 333 8.90 1.92 0.70
N GLY A 334 8.17 0.93 1.20
CA GLY A 334 7.09 1.10 2.16
C GLY A 334 7.59 1.27 3.60
N PRO A 335 6.79 1.89 4.48
CA PRO A 335 7.17 2.14 5.87
C PRO A 335 7.12 0.84 6.69
N ILE A 336 8.07 0.69 7.61
CA ILE A 336 8.03 -0.25 8.72
C ILE A 336 7.85 0.57 9.98
N VAL A 337 6.74 0.37 10.69
CA VAL A 337 6.41 1.08 11.93
C VAL A 337 6.31 0.13 13.11
N ASP A 338 6.57 0.67 14.30
CA ASP A 338 6.30 0.00 15.56
C ASP A 338 4.79 -0.18 15.74
N ALA A 339 4.34 -1.42 15.99
CA ALA A 339 2.91 -1.72 16.02
C ALA A 339 2.15 -1.03 17.17
N VAL A 340 2.86 -0.52 18.19
CA VAL A 340 2.25 0.14 19.35
C VAL A 340 2.27 1.65 19.17
N SER A 341 3.45 2.24 19.00
CA SER A 341 3.63 3.69 18.86
C SER A 341 3.21 4.22 17.49
N GLY A 342 3.36 3.43 16.43
CA GLY A 342 3.18 3.87 15.03
C GLY A 342 4.36 4.69 14.50
N ASP A 343 5.45 4.75 15.25
CA ASP A 343 6.68 5.43 14.84
C ASP A 343 7.41 4.62 13.75
N VAL A 344 7.99 5.32 12.79
CA VAL A 344 8.81 4.70 11.74
C VAL A 344 10.08 4.12 12.35
N LEU A 345 10.22 2.80 12.23
CA LEU A 345 11.41 2.02 12.54
C LEU A 345 12.32 1.89 11.33
N GLY A 346 11.74 1.87 10.13
CA GLY A 346 12.54 1.91 8.91
C GLY A 346 11.71 1.84 7.64
N ILE A 347 12.39 1.50 6.56
CA ILE A 347 11.83 1.38 5.21
C ILE A 347 12.21 0.01 4.64
N VAL A 348 11.31 -0.59 3.86
CA VAL A 348 11.58 -1.86 3.17
C VAL A 348 12.58 -1.60 2.02
N GLY A 349 13.84 -2.01 2.19
CA GLY A 349 14.90 -1.88 1.18
C GLY A 349 14.82 -2.92 0.05
N GLY A 350 15.61 -2.69 -1.00
CA GLY A 350 15.61 -3.50 -2.23
C GLY A 350 16.67 -4.59 -2.28
N HIS A 351 17.57 -4.66 -1.30
CA HIS A 351 18.67 -5.63 -1.30
C HIS A 351 18.23 -7.03 -0.83
N ARG A 352 18.68 -8.04 -1.57
CA ARG A 352 18.46 -9.46 -1.30
C ARG A 352 19.67 -10.01 -0.54
N TYR A 353 19.52 -10.30 0.75
CA TYR A 353 20.51 -11.09 1.49
C TYR A 353 19.91 -12.46 1.78
N LEU A 354 20.16 -13.41 0.88
CA LEU A 354 20.20 -14.82 1.29
C LEU A 354 21.50 -14.98 2.06
N SER A 355 21.47 -15.46 3.31
CA SER A 355 22.71 -15.80 4.02
C SER A 355 23.55 -16.75 3.16
N GLU A 356 24.88 -16.66 3.23
CA GLU A 356 25.76 -17.63 2.54
C GLU A 356 25.43 -19.08 2.93
N GLU A 357 24.92 -19.30 4.16
CA GLU A 357 24.36 -20.58 4.60
C GLU A 357 23.14 -21.03 3.78
N LEU A 358 22.22 -20.13 3.41
CA LEU A 358 21.08 -20.42 2.53
C LEU A 358 21.48 -20.59 1.06
N MET A 359 22.50 -19.86 0.60
CA MET A 359 23.07 -20.00 -0.75
C MET A 359 23.92 -21.27 -0.92
N SER A 360 24.37 -21.88 0.18
CA SER A 360 25.00 -23.21 0.13
C SER A 360 24.00 -24.33 -0.22
N PHE A 361 22.70 -24.11 -0.02
CA PHE A 361 21.62 -24.99 -0.44
C PHE A 361 21.01 -24.63 -1.81
N GLY A 362 21.37 -23.49 -2.39
CA GLY A 362 20.80 -22.99 -3.64
C GLY A 362 21.84 -22.19 -4.40
N GLY A 363 22.41 -22.84 -5.41
CA GLY A 363 23.60 -22.41 -6.17
C GLY A 363 23.63 -20.93 -6.60
N THR A 364 24.86 -20.45 -6.65
CA THR A 364 25.28 -19.09 -6.99
C THR A 364 24.69 -18.58 -8.31
N ARG A 365 24.28 -17.32 -8.30
CA ARG A 365 23.71 -16.65 -9.48
C ARG A 365 24.82 -16.18 -10.41
N GLY A 366 24.90 -16.84 -11.57
CA GLY A 366 25.22 -16.20 -12.85
C GLY A 366 26.69 -15.90 -13.11
N ASP A 367 27.44 -16.92 -13.49
CA ASP A 367 28.12 -16.94 -14.79
C ASP A 367 28.55 -18.37 -15.11
N ARG A 368 28.07 -18.91 -16.25
CA ARG A 368 28.20 -20.28 -16.75
C ARG A 368 27.19 -21.30 -16.19
N GLU A 369 25.95 -21.27 -16.68
CA GLU A 369 25.13 -22.49 -16.80
C GLU A 369 23.90 -22.16 -17.65
N ARG A 370 24.08 -22.12 -18.98
CA ARG A 370 22.96 -21.97 -19.92
C ARG A 370 22.43 -23.30 -20.47
N ASP A 371 23.06 -24.43 -20.16
CA ASP A 371 22.81 -25.70 -20.84
C ASP A 371 22.80 -26.94 -19.92
N ASP A 372 22.22 -26.89 -18.70
CA ASP A 372 21.98 -28.14 -17.93
C ASP A 372 20.63 -28.79 -18.35
N PRO A 373 20.65 -30.03 -18.91
CA PRO A 373 19.47 -30.74 -19.40
C PRO A 373 18.53 -31.26 -18.29
N ARG A 374 18.89 -31.18 -17.00
CA ARG A 374 18.07 -31.64 -15.87
C ARG A 374 16.91 -30.73 -15.50
N TRP A 375 16.92 -29.48 -15.97
CA TRP A 375 15.84 -28.54 -15.68
C TRP A 375 14.60 -28.81 -16.54
N GLY A 376 13.44 -29.06 -15.91
CA GLY A 376 12.17 -29.22 -16.61
C GLY A 376 11.70 -27.93 -17.30
N LYS A 377 10.83 -28.05 -18.31
CA LYS A 377 10.27 -26.87 -19.04
C LYS A 377 9.54 -25.89 -18.10
N VAL A 378 8.95 -26.40 -17.02
CA VAL A 378 8.27 -25.62 -15.97
C VAL A 378 9.26 -24.85 -15.10
N GLU A 379 10.37 -25.46 -14.71
CA GLU A 379 11.39 -24.83 -13.86
C GLU A 379 12.20 -23.76 -14.60
N ARG A 380 12.44 -23.95 -15.91
CA ARG A 380 12.98 -22.89 -16.78
C ARG A 380 12.03 -21.70 -16.94
N MET A 381 10.72 -21.92 -16.84
CA MET A 381 9.71 -20.87 -16.85
C MET A 381 9.67 -20.13 -15.51
N LEU A 382 9.80 -20.85 -14.40
CA LEU A 382 9.91 -20.28 -13.04
C LEU A 382 11.20 -19.47 -12.85
N ALA A 383 12.32 -19.90 -13.42
CA ALA A 383 13.58 -19.16 -13.41
C ALA A 383 13.52 -17.88 -14.27
N LYS A 384 12.82 -17.90 -15.41
CA LYS A 384 12.53 -16.67 -16.19
C LYS A 384 11.59 -15.71 -15.46
N ASN A 385 10.68 -16.23 -14.64
CA ASN A 385 9.74 -15.45 -13.82
C ASN A 385 10.28 -15.09 -12.42
N ALA A 386 11.55 -15.37 -12.12
CA ALA A 386 12.22 -14.97 -10.86
C ALA A 386 12.39 -13.44 -10.66
N ASN A 387 11.85 -12.64 -11.58
CA ASN A 387 11.65 -11.20 -11.42
C ASN A 387 10.33 -10.82 -10.74
N CYS A 388 9.36 -11.74 -10.63
CA CYS A 388 8.05 -11.51 -10.03
C CYS A 388 7.64 -12.76 -9.24
N GLY A 389 8.12 -12.87 -7.99
CA GLY A 389 7.86 -14.05 -7.15
C GLY A 389 6.48 -14.00 -6.50
N ILE A 390 5.55 -14.81 -6.99
CA ILE A 390 4.52 -15.45 -6.16
C ILE A 390 5.13 -16.79 -5.74
N GLY A 391 5.43 -16.92 -4.45
CA GLY A 391 5.96 -18.15 -3.85
C GLY A 391 5.14 -18.46 -2.61
N VAL A 392 4.21 -19.39 -2.75
CA VAL A 392 3.48 -19.97 -1.61
C VAL A 392 4.45 -20.90 -0.89
N GLY A 393 4.82 -20.54 0.33
CA GLY A 393 5.50 -21.42 1.26
C GLY A 393 7.02 -21.24 1.34
N ARG A 394 7.46 -21.04 2.58
CA ARG A 394 8.84 -21.05 3.11
C ARG A 394 9.64 -19.75 2.92
N HIS A 395 9.73 -19.01 4.03
CA HIS A 395 10.79 -18.05 4.41
C HIS A 395 11.69 -17.57 3.27
N ILE A 396 11.28 -16.51 2.58
CA ILE A 396 12.18 -15.73 1.74
C ILE A 396 12.43 -14.41 2.48
N GLU A 397 13.63 -14.30 3.05
CA GLU A 397 14.10 -13.13 3.79
C GLU A 397 14.60 -12.06 2.81
N TYR A 398 13.93 -10.92 2.79
CA TYR A 398 14.39 -9.70 2.11
C TYR A 398 14.39 -8.58 3.13
N VAL A 399 15.55 -8.17 3.65
CA VAL A 399 15.63 -6.85 4.29
C VAL A 399 17.05 -6.31 4.27
N ASP A 400 17.22 -5.13 3.68
CA ASP A 400 18.10 -4.12 4.27
C ASP A 400 17.14 -3.05 4.84
N THR A 401 17.20 -2.77 6.14
CA THR A 401 16.30 -1.81 6.78
C THR A 401 17.06 -0.52 7.02
N LEU A 402 16.63 0.58 6.40
CA LEU A 402 17.19 1.88 6.76
C LEU A 402 16.41 2.50 7.92
N TYR A 403 17.13 2.91 8.97
CA TYR A 403 16.63 3.79 10.03
C TYR A 403 16.64 5.26 9.58
N LEU A 404 15.53 5.74 9.03
CA LEU A 404 15.36 7.16 8.65
C LEU A 404 15.47 8.13 9.84
N ALA A 405 15.20 7.67 11.07
CA ALA A 405 15.09 8.54 12.23
C ALA A 405 16.41 9.21 12.68
N ASN A 406 17.56 8.59 12.37
CA ASN A 406 18.87 9.04 12.84
C ASN A 406 19.75 9.70 11.77
N HIS A 407 19.31 9.78 10.51
CA HIS A 407 20.10 10.37 9.42
C HIS A 407 19.90 11.89 9.35
N ARG A 408 20.57 12.64 10.24
CA ARG A 408 20.51 14.12 10.30
C ARG A 408 20.79 14.79 8.94
N THR A 409 21.65 14.18 8.12
CA THR A 409 22.09 14.71 6.82
C THR A 409 20.97 14.75 5.79
N LEU A 410 20.17 13.67 5.67
CA LEU A 410 19.03 13.63 4.73
C LEU A 410 17.90 14.60 5.11
N LEU A 411 17.88 15.03 6.36
CA LEU A 411 16.78 15.78 6.98
C LEU A 411 17.05 17.28 7.07
N ASN A 412 18.30 17.70 6.88
CA ASN A 412 18.73 19.10 6.94
C ASN A 412 18.93 19.73 5.54
N GLU A 413 18.97 18.91 4.47
CA GLU A 413 19.11 19.32 3.06
C GLU A 413 17.76 19.44 2.34
#